data_AF-A0A940UHC5-F1
#
_entry.id   AF-A0A940UHC5-F1
#
_cell.length_a   1.000
_cell.length_b   1.000
_cell.length_c   1.000
_cell.angle_alpha   90.00
_cell.angle_beta   90.00
_cell.angle_gamma   90.00
#
_symmetry.space_group_name_H-M   'P 1'
#
loop_
_entity.id
_entity.type
_entity.pdbx_description
1 polymer ?
#
loop_
_entity_poly.entity_id
_entity_poly.type
_entity_poly.pdbx_seq_one_letter_code
_entity_poly.pdbx_strand_id
1 'polypeptide(L)'
;MSKGNEGYRGSGDYIASKPLMEIVNVSINLAKPLVIKGEPGTGKTLLAHSIAEALGKKLLIWNVKSTTKARDGLYVYDTVQRLNDARFKDRDISDIRQYIKLGRLGQAFTSDEQIVLLIDEIDKADIEFPNDLLNELDEMSFHINELDEEVAAKHRPIVVITSNSEKELPDAFLRRCIFYYIEFPDEEMMDRIIRVHYPDIQEKLVRECIKRFYWIRQIDGLRKKPSTSELLDWIKALSMGGIHIDRITSELPFLGSLLKTEQDTERVSRVASGGSTGFRKRF
;
A
#
# COMPACT_ATOMS: atom_id res chain seq x y z
N MET A 1 15.77 5.31 34.02
CA MET A 1 14.37 5.35 33.56
C MET A 1 14.36 4.93 32.10
N SER A 2 14.03 3.68 31.79
CA SER A 2 13.92 3.25 30.40
C SER A 2 12.71 3.95 29.77
N LYS A 3 12.91 4.64 28.65
CA LYS A 3 11.81 5.06 27.80
C LYS A 3 11.06 3.79 27.39
N GLY A 4 9.84 3.61 27.90
CA GLY A 4 8.98 2.51 27.48
C GLY A 4 8.84 2.57 25.96
N ASN A 5 8.93 1.43 25.30
CA ASN A 5 8.76 1.31 23.86
C ASN A 5 7.33 1.79 23.52
N GLU A 6 7.19 3.03 23.07
CA GLU A 6 5.90 3.58 22.62
C GLU A 6 5.55 2.86 21.32
N GLY A 7 4.78 1.77 21.44
CA GLY A 7 4.25 1.06 20.28
C GLY A 7 3.43 1.98 19.38
N TYR A 8 3.27 1.58 18.13
CA TYR A 8 2.42 2.27 17.15
C TYR A 8 0.99 2.45 17.68
N ARG A 9 0.50 3.70 17.67
CA ARG A 9 -0.85 4.10 18.12
C ARG A 9 -1.67 4.77 17.02
N GLY A 10 -1.27 4.61 15.75
CA GLY A 10 -1.79 5.40 14.64
C GLY A 10 -0.98 6.68 14.39
N SER A 11 -1.36 7.44 13.37
CA SER A 11 -0.86 8.79 13.12
C SER A 11 -2.01 9.73 12.75
N GLY A 12 -1.73 11.04 12.59
CA GLY A 12 -2.76 12.05 12.35
C GLY A 12 -3.60 11.78 11.09
N ASP A 13 -2.95 11.25 10.06
CA ASP A 13 -3.55 11.08 8.73
C ASP A 13 -3.97 9.63 8.43
N TYR A 14 -3.83 8.71 9.39
CA TYR A 14 -4.21 7.30 9.20
C TYR A 14 -5.00 6.76 10.38
N ILE A 15 -6.26 6.42 10.12
CA ILE A 15 -7.14 5.84 11.12
C ILE A 15 -6.90 4.33 11.14
N ALA A 16 -6.21 3.85 12.16
CA ALA A 16 -5.99 2.43 12.38
C ALA A 16 -7.04 1.84 13.33
N SER A 17 -7.61 0.69 12.98
CA SER A 17 -8.43 -0.08 13.93
C SER A 17 -7.55 -0.61 15.08
N LYS A 18 -8.15 -0.87 16.24
CA LYS A 18 -7.42 -1.45 17.37
C LYS A 18 -6.73 -2.78 17.02
N PRO A 19 -7.39 -3.74 16.34
CA PRO A 19 -6.72 -4.98 15.92
C PRO A 19 -5.55 -4.73 14.96
N LEU A 20 -5.65 -3.74 14.06
CA LEU A 20 -4.55 -3.37 13.17
C LEU A 20 -3.36 -2.76 13.93
N MET A 21 -3.61 -1.93 14.94
CA MET A 21 -2.53 -1.40 15.79
C MET A 21 -1.86 -2.53 16.59
N GLU A 22 -2.63 -3.46 17.13
CA GLU A 22 -2.10 -4.60 17.88
C GLU A 22 -1.21 -5.48 17.00
N ILE A 23 -1.66 -5.83 15.80
CA ILE A 23 -0.89 -6.72 14.90
C ILE A 23 0.41 -6.06 14.41
N VAL A 24 0.39 -4.74 14.17
CA VAL A 24 1.59 -3.96 13.83
C VAL A 24 2.59 -3.98 14.98
N ASN A 25 2.12 -3.78 16.22
CA ASN A 25 3.00 -3.84 17.38
C ASN A 25 3.55 -5.24 17.61
N VAL A 26 2.76 -6.29 17.36
CA VAL A 26 3.22 -7.68 17.41
C VAL A 26 4.32 -7.93 16.38
N SER A 27 4.16 -7.49 15.12
CA SER A 27 5.18 -7.69 14.09
C SER A 27 6.49 -6.97 14.41
N ILE A 28 6.41 -5.72 14.90
CA ILE A 28 7.58 -4.94 15.33
C ILE A 28 8.30 -5.63 16.48
N ASN A 29 7.58 -6.05 17.53
CA ASN A 29 8.19 -6.68 18.70
C ASN A 29 8.79 -8.06 18.39
N LEU A 30 8.19 -8.82 17.47
CA LEU A 30 8.72 -10.10 17.02
C LEU A 30 9.83 -9.96 15.96
N ALA A 31 10.09 -8.74 15.48
CA ALA A 31 10.97 -8.47 14.35
C ALA A 31 10.64 -9.34 13.12
N LYS A 32 9.33 -9.57 12.87
CA LYS A 32 8.82 -10.35 11.74
C LYS A 32 8.18 -9.43 10.70
N PRO A 33 8.30 -9.75 9.39
CA PRO A 33 7.60 -9.00 8.36
C PRO A 33 6.08 -9.03 8.55
N LEU A 34 5.41 -7.91 8.26
CA LEU A 34 3.96 -7.79 8.30
C LEU A 34 3.40 -7.77 6.88
N VAL A 35 2.66 -8.81 6.50
CA VAL A 35 1.92 -8.88 5.25
C VAL A 35 0.52 -8.33 5.46
N ILE A 36 0.19 -7.31 4.68
CA ILE A 36 -1.11 -6.64 4.64
C ILE A 36 -1.81 -6.94 3.32
N LYS A 37 -2.98 -7.58 3.42
CA LYS A 37 -3.90 -7.76 2.29
C LYS A 37 -5.15 -6.91 2.49
N GLY A 38 -5.88 -6.68 1.40
CA GLY A 38 -7.14 -5.94 1.43
C GLY A 38 -7.50 -5.42 0.05
N GLU A 39 -8.75 -4.97 -0.10
CA GLU A 39 -9.21 -4.35 -1.35
C GLU A 39 -8.35 -3.13 -1.75
N PRO A 40 -8.33 -2.75 -3.03
CA PRO A 40 -7.74 -1.48 -3.45
C PRO A 40 -8.34 -0.30 -2.67
N GLY A 41 -7.48 0.63 -2.24
CA GLY A 41 -7.90 1.84 -1.52
C GLY A 41 -8.18 1.67 -0.02
N THR A 42 -7.90 0.51 0.59
CA THR A 42 -8.02 0.33 2.06
C THR A 42 -6.87 0.93 2.88
N GLY A 43 -5.92 1.62 2.25
CA GLY A 43 -4.83 2.30 2.94
C GLY A 43 -3.64 1.41 3.32
N LYS A 44 -3.41 0.30 2.60
CA LYS A 44 -2.28 -0.63 2.85
C LYS A 44 -0.91 0.06 2.78
N THR A 45 -0.65 0.81 1.71
CA THR A 45 0.58 1.59 1.51
C THR A 45 0.71 2.68 2.58
N LEU A 46 -0.39 3.40 2.85
CA LEU A 46 -0.46 4.47 3.86
C LEU A 46 -0.13 3.97 5.28
N LEU A 47 -0.41 2.71 5.60
CA LEU A 47 -0.02 2.13 6.90
C LEU A 47 1.48 2.23 7.15
N ALA A 48 2.33 1.94 6.16
CA ALA A 48 3.78 2.01 6.33
C ALA A 48 4.26 3.45 6.53
N HIS A 49 3.63 4.42 5.85
CA HIS A 49 3.86 5.84 6.10
C HIS A 49 3.50 6.23 7.54
N SER A 50 2.32 5.80 8.01
CA SER A 50 1.85 6.06 9.36
C SER A 50 2.76 5.46 10.43
N ILE A 51 3.25 4.23 10.22
CA ILE A 51 4.22 3.58 11.12
C ILE A 51 5.53 4.37 11.17
N ALA A 52 6.07 4.78 10.01
CA ALA A 52 7.30 5.54 9.94
C ALA A 52 7.18 6.90 10.65
N GLU A 53 6.08 7.61 10.41
CA GLU A 53 5.76 8.89 11.06
C GLU A 53 5.63 8.73 12.58
N ALA A 54 4.77 7.81 13.03
CA ALA A 54 4.47 7.62 14.45
C ALA A 54 5.70 7.19 15.27
N LEU A 55 6.64 6.46 14.66
CA LEU A 55 7.86 6.00 15.31
C LEU A 55 9.07 6.92 15.06
N GLY A 56 8.90 7.98 14.28
CA GLY A 56 9.98 8.88 13.88
C GLY A 56 11.11 8.19 13.12
N LYS A 57 10.76 7.25 12.22
CA LYS A 57 11.70 6.42 11.45
C LYS A 57 11.72 6.84 9.99
N LYS A 58 12.84 6.64 9.31
CA LYS A 58 12.90 6.78 7.85
C LYS A 58 12.08 5.68 7.19
N LEU A 59 11.42 6.02 6.09
CA LEU A 59 10.69 5.07 5.24
C LEU A 59 11.48 4.84 3.95
N LEU A 60 11.79 3.58 3.64
CA LEU A 60 12.20 3.15 2.32
C LEU A 60 11.05 2.41 1.63
N ILE A 61 10.80 2.75 0.36
CA ILE A 61 9.74 2.13 -0.43
C ILE A 61 10.37 1.38 -1.59
N TRP A 62 10.00 0.10 -1.71
CA TRP A 62 10.28 -0.75 -2.85
C TRP A 62 8.98 -1.11 -3.55
N ASN A 63 8.67 -0.39 -4.63
CA ASN A 63 7.51 -0.68 -5.47
C ASN A 63 7.83 -1.86 -6.39
N VAL A 64 7.10 -2.95 -6.23
CA VAL A 64 7.27 -4.16 -7.05
C VAL A 64 6.56 -3.98 -8.39
N LYS A 65 7.23 -4.38 -9.47
CA LYS A 65 6.70 -4.37 -10.84
C LYS A 65 6.68 -5.79 -11.39
N SER A 66 5.98 -5.99 -12.50
CA SER A 66 5.91 -7.30 -13.18
C SER A 66 7.27 -7.86 -13.60
N THR A 67 8.26 -6.99 -13.82
CA THR A 67 9.62 -7.38 -14.21
C THR A 67 10.61 -7.39 -13.03
N THR A 68 10.17 -7.08 -11.81
CA THR A 68 11.04 -7.02 -10.64
C THR A 68 11.49 -8.42 -10.23
N LYS A 69 12.79 -8.58 -9.97
CA LYS A 69 13.39 -9.79 -9.43
C LYS A 69 13.90 -9.53 -8.00
N ALA A 70 13.98 -10.59 -7.18
CA ALA A 70 14.45 -10.48 -5.80
C ALA A 70 15.82 -9.79 -5.71
N ARG A 71 16.75 -10.18 -6.61
CA ARG A 71 18.09 -9.59 -6.72
C ARG A 71 18.07 -8.06 -6.87
N ASP A 72 17.09 -7.49 -7.58
CA ASP A 72 16.99 -6.03 -7.77
C ASP A 72 16.78 -5.28 -6.44
N GLY A 73 16.17 -5.94 -5.45
CA GLY A 73 16.02 -5.41 -4.09
C GLY A 73 17.28 -5.53 -3.26
N LEU A 74 18.14 -6.51 -3.55
CA LEU A 74 19.38 -6.77 -2.82
C LEU A 74 20.49 -5.84 -3.33
N TYR A 75 20.90 -6.02 -4.58
CA TYR A 75 21.92 -5.23 -5.25
C TYR A 75 21.94 -5.47 -6.76
N VAL A 76 22.45 -4.50 -7.50
CA VAL A 76 22.71 -4.58 -8.94
C VAL A 76 24.21 -4.41 -9.17
N TYR A 77 24.79 -5.31 -9.97
CA TYR A 77 26.16 -5.19 -10.42
C TYR A 77 26.21 -4.55 -11.81
N ASP A 78 26.77 -3.34 -11.90
CA ASP A 78 26.86 -2.53 -13.11
C ASP A 78 28.06 -2.95 -13.98
N THR A 79 27.91 -4.10 -14.64
CA THR A 79 28.92 -4.65 -15.57
C THR A 79 29.22 -3.73 -16.74
N VAL A 80 28.24 -2.94 -17.18
CA VAL A 80 28.38 -2.00 -18.30
C VAL A 80 29.29 -0.85 -17.90
N GLN A 81 29.06 -0.24 -16.73
CA GLN A 81 29.93 0.79 -16.20
C GLN A 81 31.36 0.25 -16.00
N ARG A 82 31.51 -0.96 -15.46
CA ARG A 82 32.83 -1.60 -15.30
C ARG A 82 33.55 -1.83 -16.63
N LEU A 83 32.85 -2.35 -17.63
CA LEU A 83 33.43 -2.58 -18.96
C LEU A 83 33.83 -1.26 -19.64
N ASN A 84 33.01 -0.22 -19.47
CA ASN A 84 33.32 1.10 -19.99
C ASN A 84 34.58 1.68 -19.32
N ASP A 85 34.64 1.63 -18.00
CA ASP A 85 35.77 2.14 -17.22
C ASP A 85 37.06 1.35 -17.52
N ALA A 86 36.96 0.05 -17.80
CA ALA A 86 38.09 -0.78 -18.23
C ALA A 86 38.73 -0.33 -19.57
N ARG A 87 38.02 0.46 -20.39
CA ARG A 87 38.56 1.03 -21.63
C ARG A 87 39.36 2.31 -21.39
N PHE A 88 39.14 2.99 -20.27
CA PHE A 88 39.85 4.21 -19.90
C PHE A 88 40.97 3.88 -18.91
N LYS A 89 42.23 4.12 -19.29
CA LYS A 89 43.42 3.70 -18.51
C LYS A 89 43.62 4.42 -17.17
N ASP A 90 42.76 5.40 -16.85
CA ASP A 90 42.91 6.27 -15.69
C ASP A 90 41.97 5.91 -14.52
N ARG A 91 41.20 4.81 -14.61
CA ARG A 91 40.35 4.32 -13.51
C ARG A 91 40.84 2.98 -12.99
N ASP A 92 40.89 2.85 -11.67
CA ASP A 92 41.14 1.57 -11.01
C ASP A 92 39.87 0.71 -11.06
N ILE A 93 39.87 -0.33 -11.89
CA ILE A 93 38.77 -1.29 -12.05
C ILE A 93 38.88 -2.52 -11.13
N SER A 94 39.91 -2.58 -10.29
CA SER A 94 40.16 -3.73 -9.41
C SER A 94 39.21 -3.78 -8.21
N ASP A 95 38.79 -2.61 -7.71
CA ASP A 95 37.74 -2.53 -6.70
C ASP A 95 36.36 -2.76 -7.35
N ILE A 96 35.80 -3.94 -7.14
CA ILE A 96 34.48 -4.29 -7.69
C ILE A 96 33.35 -3.53 -6.96
N ARG A 97 33.56 -3.11 -5.70
CA ARG A 97 32.51 -2.50 -4.88
C ARG A 97 31.92 -1.25 -5.51
N GLN A 98 32.72 -0.48 -6.24
CA GLN A 98 32.27 0.74 -6.94
C GLN A 98 31.20 0.48 -8.03
N TYR A 99 31.06 -0.78 -8.49
CA TYR A 99 30.06 -1.19 -9.47
C TYR A 99 28.88 -1.92 -8.84
N ILE A 100 28.88 -2.11 -7.52
CA ILE A 100 27.76 -2.70 -6.78
C ILE A 100 26.88 -1.59 -6.24
N LYS A 101 25.63 -1.56 -6.71
CA LYS A 101 24.61 -0.59 -6.27
C LYS A 101 23.56 -1.34 -5.44
N LEU A 102 23.49 -1.04 -4.16
CA LEU A 102 22.50 -1.68 -3.26
C LEU A 102 21.07 -1.34 -3.69
N GLY A 103 20.23 -2.37 -3.74
CA GLY A 103 18.79 -2.24 -3.90
C GLY A 103 18.12 -1.75 -2.62
N ARG A 104 16.78 -1.69 -2.61
CA ARG A 104 16.03 -1.15 -1.46
C ARG A 104 16.16 -1.97 -0.18
N LEU A 105 16.18 -3.30 -0.29
CA LEU A 105 16.43 -4.18 0.85
C LEU A 105 17.89 -4.07 1.32
N GLY A 106 18.84 -4.01 0.38
CA GLY A 106 20.26 -3.80 0.71
C GLY A 106 20.52 -2.45 1.42
N GLN A 107 19.87 -1.38 0.97
CA GLN A 107 19.89 -0.06 1.62
C GLN A 107 19.27 -0.12 3.03
N ALA A 108 18.20 -0.90 3.21
CA ALA A 108 17.56 -1.09 4.51
C ALA A 108 18.50 -1.79 5.49
N PHE A 109 19.18 -2.85 5.05
CA PHE A 109 20.06 -3.65 5.92
C PHE A 109 21.33 -2.88 6.31
N THR A 110 21.88 -2.08 5.41
CA THR A 110 23.12 -1.33 5.65
C THR A 110 22.93 0.02 6.36
N SER A 111 21.67 0.40 6.65
CA SER A 111 21.34 1.66 7.32
C SER A 111 21.90 1.74 8.73
N ASP A 112 22.39 2.92 9.13
CA ASP A 112 22.91 3.19 10.47
C ASP A 112 21.82 3.47 11.51
N GLU A 113 20.55 3.35 11.11
CA GLU A 113 19.39 3.43 12.01
C GLU A 113 18.35 2.38 11.62
N GLN A 114 17.47 2.01 12.56
CA GLN A 114 16.32 1.19 12.21
C GLN A 114 15.36 2.01 11.33
N ILE A 115 14.96 1.44 10.19
CA ILE A 115 14.02 2.06 9.26
C ILE A 115 12.73 1.24 9.14
N VAL A 116 11.72 1.84 8.51
CA VAL A 116 10.57 1.12 7.98
C VAL A 116 10.83 0.82 6.50
N LEU A 117 10.70 -0.44 6.10
CA LEU A 117 10.78 -0.86 4.71
C LEU A 117 9.40 -1.29 4.23
N LEU A 118 8.88 -0.61 3.22
CA LEU A 118 7.66 -1.01 2.51
C LEU A 118 8.04 -1.77 1.23
N ILE A 119 7.62 -3.02 1.11
CA ILE A 119 7.59 -3.79 -0.14
C ILE A 119 6.15 -3.72 -0.67
N ASP A 120 5.91 -2.80 -1.61
CA ASP A 120 4.56 -2.49 -2.07
C ASP A 120 4.15 -3.37 -3.26
N GLU A 121 2.94 -3.92 -3.19
CA GLU A 121 2.30 -4.73 -4.24
C GLU A 121 3.15 -5.94 -4.68
N ILE A 122 3.59 -6.72 -3.70
CA ILE A 122 4.47 -7.88 -3.89
C ILE A 122 3.94 -8.90 -4.91
N ASP A 123 2.62 -8.98 -5.06
CA ASP A 123 1.91 -9.87 -5.98
C ASP A 123 1.95 -9.44 -7.45
N LYS A 124 2.52 -8.26 -7.77
CA LYS A 124 2.71 -7.83 -9.17
C LYS A 124 3.83 -8.56 -9.89
N ALA A 125 4.86 -8.99 -9.18
CA ALA A 125 5.98 -9.73 -9.74
C ALA A 125 5.58 -11.18 -10.10
N ASP A 126 6.57 -11.94 -10.57
CA ASP A 126 6.41 -13.38 -10.81
C ASP A 126 6.04 -14.13 -9.52
N ILE A 127 5.41 -15.30 -9.65
CA ILE A 127 4.97 -16.12 -8.50
C ILE A 127 6.16 -16.63 -7.67
N GLU A 128 7.35 -16.72 -8.27
CA GLU A 128 8.59 -17.12 -7.58
C GLU A 128 9.15 -16.00 -6.71
N PHE A 129 8.85 -14.73 -7.01
CA PHE A 129 9.46 -13.55 -6.38
C PHE A 129 9.35 -13.54 -4.84
N PRO A 130 8.20 -13.82 -4.20
CA PRO A 130 8.13 -13.87 -2.74
C PRO A 130 9.03 -14.96 -2.15
N ASN A 131 9.10 -16.13 -2.80
CA ASN A 131 9.91 -17.24 -2.33
C ASN A 131 11.41 -16.93 -2.41
N ASP A 132 11.82 -16.22 -3.46
CA ASP A 132 13.20 -15.76 -3.67
C ASP A 132 13.67 -14.71 -2.66
N LEU A 133 12.77 -14.17 -1.82
CA LEU A 133 13.09 -13.23 -0.73
C LEU A 133 13.00 -13.86 0.66
N LEU A 134 12.63 -15.15 0.76
CA LEU A 134 12.37 -15.79 2.05
C LEU A 134 13.58 -15.77 2.96
N ASN A 135 14.73 -16.21 2.43
CA ASN A 135 15.94 -16.35 3.23
C ASN A 135 16.43 -14.98 3.69
N GLU A 136 16.40 -13.99 2.79
CA GLU A 136 16.87 -12.64 3.06
C GLU A 136 15.99 -11.93 4.08
N LEU A 137 14.67 -12.16 4.07
CA LEU A 137 13.75 -11.59 5.06
C LEU A 137 13.75 -12.35 6.40
N ASP A 138 14.14 -13.63 6.43
CA ASP A 138 14.21 -14.43 7.66
C ASP A 138 15.53 -14.17 8.41
N GLU A 139 16.65 -14.29 7.69
CA GLU A 139 18.00 -14.08 8.24
C GLU A 139 18.34 -12.59 8.39
N MET A 140 17.69 -11.72 7.61
CA MET A 140 18.06 -10.30 7.49
C MET A 140 19.50 -10.11 6.99
N SER A 141 19.95 -10.98 6.10
CA SER A 141 21.23 -10.88 5.40
C SER A 141 21.10 -11.37 3.94
N PHE A 142 22.08 -11.03 3.11
CA PHE A 142 22.22 -11.57 1.76
C PHE A 142 23.70 -11.60 1.32
N HIS A 143 24.01 -12.40 0.31
CA HIS A 143 25.37 -12.55 -0.22
C HIS A 143 25.59 -11.74 -1.50
N ILE A 144 26.69 -10.99 -1.57
CA ILE A 144 27.16 -10.32 -2.80
C ILE A 144 28.23 -11.22 -3.44
N ASN A 145 27.84 -11.89 -4.52
CA ASN A 145 28.67 -12.92 -5.15
C ASN A 145 29.96 -12.35 -5.74
N GLU A 146 29.91 -11.15 -6.31
CA GLU A 146 31.08 -10.53 -6.93
C GLU A 146 32.13 -10.04 -5.92
N LEU A 147 31.76 -9.94 -4.64
CA LEU A 147 32.64 -9.55 -3.55
C LEU A 147 33.03 -10.73 -2.66
N ASP A 148 32.30 -11.85 -2.74
CA ASP A 148 32.37 -12.96 -1.78
C ASP A 148 32.13 -12.49 -0.34
N GLU A 149 31.11 -11.62 -0.18
CA GLU A 149 30.80 -10.97 1.08
C GLU A 149 29.32 -11.15 1.47
N GLU A 150 29.09 -11.44 2.75
CA GLU A 150 27.77 -11.41 3.36
C GLU A 150 27.46 -10.00 3.89
N VAL A 151 26.28 -9.49 3.54
CA VAL A 151 25.74 -8.23 4.06
C VAL A 151 24.60 -8.54 5.01
N ALA A 152 24.82 -8.35 6.30
CA ALA A 152 23.79 -8.50 7.34
C ALA A 152 23.22 -7.14 7.76
N ALA A 153 21.96 -7.14 8.21
CA ALA A 153 21.29 -5.94 8.69
C ALA A 153 21.94 -5.41 9.98
N LYS A 154 22.46 -4.17 9.94
CA LYS A 154 22.97 -3.46 11.13
C LYS A 154 21.85 -3.24 12.15
N HIS A 155 20.70 -2.81 11.65
CA HIS A 155 19.45 -2.67 12.39
C HIS A 155 18.33 -3.37 11.62
N ARG A 156 17.72 -4.40 12.22
CA ARG A 156 16.61 -5.11 11.59
C ARG A 156 15.47 -4.14 11.26
N PRO A 157 15.10 -3.96 9.97
CA PRO A 157 14.07 -3.01 9.58
C PRO A 157 12.68 -3.50 10.02
N ILE A 158 11.74 -2.57 10.19
CA ILE A 158 10.32 -2.87 10.30
C ILE A 158 9.81 -3.09 8.88
N VAL A 159 9.57 -4.35 8.50
CA VAL A 159 9.16 -4.70 7.13
C VAL A 159 7.63 -4.77 7.04
N VAL A 160 7.06 -3.96 6.16
CA VAL A 160 5.65 -3.99 5.77
C VAL A 160 5.56 -4.41 4.31
N ILE A 161 4.74 -5.42 4.02
CA ILE A 161 4.55 -5.97 2.68
C ILE A 161 3.08 -5.84 2.35
N THR A 162 2.74 -5.23 1.21
CA THR A 162 1.34 -5.10 0.77
C THR A 162 1.05 -6.01 -0.42
N SER A 163 -0.19 -6.47 -0.51
CA SER A 163 -0.70 -7.21 -1.68
C SER A 163 -2.15 -6.81 -1.95
N ASN A 164 -2.51 -6.70 -3.22
CA ASN A 164 -3.87 -6.44 -3.68
C ASN A 164 -4.68 -7.72 -3.88
N SER A 165 -4.12 -8.87 -3.50
CA SER A 165 -4.66 -10.21 -3.77
C SER A 165 -4.90 -10.47 -5.27
N GLU A 166 -4.07 -9.88 -6.16
CA GLU A 166 -4.12 -10.17 -7.60
C GLU A 166 -3.61 -11.58 -7.89
N LYS A 167 -2.61 -12.02 -7.11
CA LYS A 167 -2.07 -13.39 -7.08
C LYS A 167 -2.00 -13.87 -5.64
N GLU A 168 -2.18 -15.18 -5.44
CA GLU A 168 -2.00 -15.78 -4.12
C GLU A 168 -0.52 -15.80 -3.75
N LEU A 169 -0.22 -15.43 -2.51
CA LEU A 169 1.13 -15.53 -1.96
C LEU A 169 1.37 -16.95 -1.48
N PRO A 170 2.53 -17.57 -1.78
CA PRO A 170 2.82 -18.92 -1.35
C PRO A 170 2.74 -19.10 0.17
N ASP A 171 2.21 -20.25 0.63
CA ASP A 171 2.09 -20.57 2.06
C ASP A 171 3.45 -20.53 2.78
N ALA A 172 4.53 -20.93 2.10
CA ALA A 172 5.88 -20.88 2.65
C ALA A 172 6.32 -19.46 3.04
N PHE A 173 5.83 -18.44 2.31
CA PHE A 173 6.05 -17.03 2.60
C PHE A 173 5.16 -16.53 3.73
N LEU A 174 3.87 -16.87 3.68
CA LEU A 174 2.93 -16.47 4.74
C LEU A 174 3.32 -17.03 6.12
N ARG A 175 3.84 -18.27 6.19
CA ARG A 175 4.29 -18.88 7.45
C ARG A 175 5.43 -18.14 8.16
N ARG A 176 6.21 -17.34 7.43
CA ARG A 176 7.32 -16.54 7.99
C ARG A 176 6.91 -15.11 8.35
N CYS A 177 5.70 -14.70 7.96
CA CYS A 177 5.20 -13.36 8.17
C CYS A 177 4.08 -13.33 9.22
N ILE A 178 3.92 -12.18 9.87
CA ILE A 178 2.65 -11.83 10.50
C ILE A 178 1.70 -11.40 9.40
N PHE A 179 0.45 -11.84 9.47
CA PHE A 179 -0.55 -11.58 8.43
C PHE A 179 -1.73 -10.79 8.99
N TYR A 180 -2.21 -9.80 8.23
CA TYR A 180 -3.46 -9.11 8.52
C TYR A 180 -4.21 -8.75 7.24
N TYR A 181 -5.54 -8.91 7.27
CA TYR A 181 -6.43 -8.46 6.21
C TYR A 181 -7.13 -7.17 6.65
N ILE A 182 -6.89 -6.08 5.93
CA ILE A 182 -7.60 -4.81 6.14
C ILE A 182 -8.92 -4.88 5.39
N GLU A 183 -10.00 -4.94 6.16
CA GLU A 183 -11.36 -4.88 5.64
C GLU A 183 -11.62 -3.53 4.97
N PHE A 184 -12.48 -3.54 3.95
CA PHE A 184 -12.96 -2.30 3.38
C PHE A 184 -13.74 -1.53 4.45
N PRO A 185 -13.48 -0.21 4.64
CA PRO A 185 -14.13 0.54 5.72
C PRO A 185 -15.65 0.43 5.66
N ASP A 186 -16.31 0.46 6.82
CA ASP A 186 -17.75 0.66 6.93
C ASP A 186 -18.11 2.15 6.84
N GLU A 187 -19.41 2.49 6.88
CA GLU A 187 -19.86 3.88 6.77
C GLU A 187 -19.30 4.79 7.87
N GLU A 188 -19.20 4.31 9.11
CA GLU A 188 -18.65 5.08 10.23
C GLU A 188 -17.15 5.35 10.07
N MET A 189 -16.38 4.34 9.67
CA MET A 189 -14.97 4.48 9.38
C MET A 189 -14.75 5.38 8.16
N MET A 190 -15.59 5.26 7.13
CA MET A 190 -15.51 6.08 5.92
C MET A 190 -15.78 7.56 6.21
N ASP A 191 -16.78 7.89 7.04
CA ASP A 191 -17.05 9.26 7.48
C ASP A 191 -15.83 9.86 8.19
N ARG A 192 -15.21 9.10 9.09
CA ARG A 192 -13.99 9.54 9.77
C ARG A 192 -12.83 9.79 8.79
N ILE A 193 -12.61 8.88 7.83
CA ILE A 193 -11.59 9.04 6.79
C ILE A 193 -11.84 10.33 5.98
N ILE A 194 -13.08 10.56 5.55
CA ILE A 194 -13.47 11.75 4.79
C ILE A 194 -13.18 13.04 5.59
N ARG A 195 -13.46 13.05 6.89
CA ARG A 195 -13.22 14.23 7.75
C ARG A 195 -11.75 14.54 7.96
N VAL A 196 -10.87 13.53 7.97
CA VAL A 196 -9.42 13.75 8.01
C VAL A 196 -8.96 14.45 6.73
N HIS A 197 -9.47 14.04 5.57
CA HIS A 197 -9.11 14.64 4.28
C HIS A 197 -9.80 15.98 3.99
N TYR A 198 -11.03 16.17 4.50
CA TYR A 198 -11.85 17.35 4.26
C TYR A 198 -12.50 17.84 5.58
N PRO A 199 -11.76 18.52 6.47
CA PRO A 199 -12.28 18.91 7.80
C PRO A 199 -13.51 19.84 7.73
N ASP A 200 -13.55 20.74 6.74
CA ASP A 200 -14.56 21.79 6.60
C ASP A 200 -15.74 21.39 5.69
N ILE A 201 -15.83 20.12 5.29
CA ILE A 201 -16.87 19.68 4.37
C ILE A 201 -18.26 19.66 5.03
N GLN A 202 -19.28 20.03 4.28
CA GLN A 202 -20.65 20.01 4.76
C GLN A 202 -21.10 18.58 5.11
N GLU A 203 -21.56 18.38 6.35
CA GLU A 203 -21.97 17.06 6.85
C GLU A 203 -23.05 16.37 6.01
N LYS A 204 -24.04 17.14 5.54
CA LYS A 204 -25.10 16.62 4.65
C LYS A 204 -24.54 16.08 3.33
N LEU A 205 -23.52 16.73 2.78
CA LEU A 205 -22.87 16.29 1.54
C LEU A 205 -22.15 14.95 1.77
N VAL A 206 -21.40 14.83 2.87
CA VAL A 206 -20.68 13.59 3.23
C VAL A 206 -21.65 12.42 3.39
N ARG A 207 -22.72 12.60 4.16
CA ARG A 207 -23.72 11.54 4.40
C ARG A 207 -24.34 11.04 3.09
N GLU A 208 -24.74 11.94 2.20
CA GLU A 208 -25.31 11.55 0.90
C GLU A 208 -24.26 10.88 0.00
N CYS A 209 -23.01 11.35 0.00
CA CYS A 209 -21.94 10.72 -0.78
C CYS A 209 -21.66 9.30 -0.29
N ILE A 210 -21.51 9.09 1.02
CA ILE A 210 -21.31 7.77 1.63
C ILE A 210 -22.46 6.83 1.26
N LYS A 211 -23.71 7.28 1.48
CA LYS A 211 -24.90 6.48 1.16
C LYS A 211 -24.93 6.04 -0.30
N ARG A 212 -24.65 6.95 -1.24
CA ARG A 212 -24.62 6.65 -2.67
C ARG A 212 -23.44 5.76 -3.06
N PHE A 213 -22.30 5.96 -2.44
CA PHE A 213 -21.10 5.15 -2.65
C PHE A 213 -21.33 3.68 -2.25
N TYR A 214 -21.87 3.42 -1.06
CA TYR A 214 -22.16 2.03 -0.64
C TYR A 214 -23.30 1.42 -1.45
N TRP A 215 -24.31 2.20 -1.82
CA TRP A 215 -25.35 1.73 -2.74
C TRP A 215 -24.75 1.27 -4.08
N ILE A 216 -23.82 2.04 -4.66
CA ILE A 216 -23.11 1.60 -5.88
C ILE A 216 -22.34 0.30 -5.62
N ARG A 217 -21.60 0.19 -4.52
CA ARG A 217 -20.83 -1.02 -4.16
C ARG A 217 -21.69 -2.28 -3.96
N GLN A 218 -22.99 -2.11 -3.68
CA GLN A 218 -23.98 -3.19 -3.55
C GLN A 218 -24.59 -3.63 -4.89
N ILE A 219 -24.34 -2.90 -5.98
CA ILE A 219 -24.85 -3.30 -7.31
C ILE A 219 -24.08 -4.54 -7.79
N ASP A 220 -24.82 -5.62 -8.04
CA ASP A 220 -24.25 -6.88 -8.51
C ASP A 220 -23.64 -6.77 -9.91
N GLY A 221 -22.54 -7.51 -10.10
CA GLY A 221 -21.88 -7.65 -11.40
C GLY A 221 -20.95 -6.50 -11.78
N LEU A 222 -20.77 -5.48 -10.93
CA LEU A 222 -19.72 -4.47 -11.14
C LEU A 222 -18.36 -5.15 -11.30
N ARG A 223 -17.65 -4.82 -12.38
CA ARG A 223 -16.31 -5.37 -12.63
C ARG A 223 -15.31 -4.80 -11.62
N LYS A 224 -15.37 -3.50 -11.38
CA LYS A 224 -14.54 -2.81 -10.41
C LYS A 224 -15.40 -1.98 -9.47
N LYS A 225 -15.52 -2.42 -8.21
CA LYS A 225 -16.18 -1.64 -7.17
C LYS A 225 -15.35 -0.37 -6.88
N PRO A 226 -15.98 0.79 -6.69
CA PRO A 226 -15.27 2.01 -6.36
C PRO A 226 -14.62 1.89 -4.97
N SER A 227 -13.42 2.44 -4.83
CA SER A 227 -12.55 2.43 -3.66
C SER A 227 -12.63 3.75 -2.88
N THR A 228 -12.00 3.80 -1.71
CA THR A 228 -11.92 5.01 -0.89
C THR A 228 -11.33 6.20 -1.65
N SER A 229 -10.27 5.99 -2.44
CA SER A 229 -9.66 7.07 -3.25
C SER A 229 -10.66 7.64 -4.27
N GLU A 230 -11.44 6.78 -4.92
CA GLU A 230 -12.45 7.20 -5.90
C GLU A 230 -13.60 7.98 -5.23
N LEU A 231 -13.97 7.62 -3.99
CA LEU A 231 -14.92 8.41 -3.19
C LEU A 231 -14.38 9.79 -2.82
N LEU A 232 -13.12 9.87 -2.35
CA LEU A 232 -12.49 11.13 -2.00
C LEU A 232 -12.36 12.07 -3.21
N ASP A 233 -12.01 11.53 -4.38
CA ASP A 233 -11.97 12.28 -5.65
C ASP A 233 -13.36 12.78 -6.05
N TRP A 234 -14.40 11.94 -5.90
CA TRP A 234 -15.77 12.32 -6.21
C TRP A 234 -16.27 13.45 -5.31
N ILE A 235 -16.02 13.35 -4.01
CA ILE A 235 -16.37 14.40 -3.03
C ILE A 235 -15.68 15.72 -3.38
N LYS A 236 -14.39 15.68 -3.74
CA LYS A 236 -13.64 16.86 -4.18
C LYS A 236 -14.25 17.48 -5.43
N ALA A 237 -14.59 16.66 -6.42
CA ALA A 237 -15.22 17.12 -7.66
C ALA A 237 -16.57 17.79 -7.41
N LEU A 238 -17.40 17.22 -6.52
CA LEU A 238 -18.69 17.80 -6.14
C LEU A 238 -18.53 19.15 -5.44
N SER A 239 -17.57 19.25 -4.51
CA SER A 239 -17.27 20.47 -3.78
C SER A 239 -16.78 21.58 -4.71
N MET A 240 -15.83 21.28 -5.60
CA MET A 240 -15.31 22.24 -6.58
C MET A 240 -16.36 22.64 -7.64
N GLY A 241 -17.24 21.71 -8.01
CA GLY A 241 -18.30 21.94 -9.00
C GLY A 241 -19.50 22.73 -8.47
N GLY A 242 -19.56 23.02 -7.16
CA GLY A 242 -20.69 23.73 -6.55
C GLY A 242 -22.03 23.01 -6.72
N ILE A 243 -22.01 21.67 -6.81
CA ILE A 243 -23.21 20.89 -7.07
C ILE A 243 -24.12 20.87 -5.84
N HIS A 244 -25.40 21.21 -6.05
CA HIS A 244 -26.40 21.13 -4.99
C HIS A 244 -26.64 19.67 -4.58
N ILE A 245 -26.78 19.42 -3.27
CA ILE A 245 -26.92 18.08 -2.70
C ILE A 245 -28.08 17.30 -3.34
N ASP A 246 -29.18 17.96 -3.69
CA ASP A 246 -30.37 17.31 -4.27
C ASP A 246 -30.07 16.61 -5.61
N ARG A 247 -29.09 17.10 -6.38
CA ARG A 247 -28.67 16.46 -7.64
C ARG A 247 -27.88 15.16 -7.42
N ILE A 248 -27.24 15.00 -6.27
CA ILE A 248 -26.50 13.77 -5.93
C ILE A 248 -27.48 12.61 -5.79
N THR A 249 -28.66 12.88 -5.23
CA THR A 249 -29.72 11.91 -5.01
C THR A 249 -30.36 11.43 -6.32
N SER A 250 -30.46 12.29 -7.34
CA SER A 250 -31.16 11.98 -8.60
C SER A 250 -30.24 11.61 -9.77
N GLU A 251 -29.07 12.24 -9.89
CA GLU A 251 -28.28 12.25 -11.13
C GLU A 251 -26.90 11.58 -11.01
N LEU A 252 -26.38 11.35 -9.79
CA LEU A 252 -25.00 10.88 -9.56
C LEU A 252 -23.96 11.64 -10.41
N PRO A 253 -23.87 12.98 -10.24
CA PRO A 253 -23.01 13.81 -11.06
C PRO A 253 -21.55 13.38 -10.98
N PHE A 254 -20.80 13.53 -12.06
CA PHE A 254 -19.39 13.12 -12.16
C PHE A 254 -19.15 11.62 -11.93
N LEU A 255 -20.06 10.74 -12.34
CA LEU A 255 -19.98 9.28 -12.13
C LEU A 255 -18.65 8.65 -12.58
N GLY A 256 -17.96 9.20 -13.59
CA GLY A 256 -16.64 8.75 -14.02
C GLY A 256 -15.50 8.93 -12.99
N SER A 257 -15.73 9.73 -11.95
CA SER A 257 -14.82 9.79 -10.79
C SER A 257 -14.89 8.53 -9.93
N LEU A 258 -16.09 7.94 -9.79
CA LEU A 258 -16.33 6.70 -9.06
C LEU A 258 -16.07 5.45 -9.90
N LEU A 259 -16.55 5.43 -11.14
CA LEU A 259 -16.54 4.23 -12.00
C LEU A 259 -15.54 4.41 -13.14
N LYS A 260 -14.69 3.40 -13.34
CA LYS A 260 -13.59 3.46 -14.31
C LYS A 260 -13.86 2.71 -15.61
N THR A 261 -15.02 2.09 -15.75
CA THR A 261 -15.40 1.35 -16.97
C THR A 261 -16.75 1.83 -17.50
N GLU A 262 -16.87 1.88 -18.82
CA GLU A 262 -18.14 2.21 -19.50
C GLU A 262 -19.24 1.24 -19.10
N GLN A 263 -18.93 -0.05 -19.03
CA GLN A 263 -19.89 -1.10 -18.64
C GLN A 263 -20.43 -0.92 -17.22
N ASP A 264 -19.57 -0.57 -16.25
CA ASP A 264 -20.01 -0.29 -14.88
C ASP A 264 -20.86 0.98 -14.84
N THR A 265 -20.45 2.01 -15.59
CA THR A 265 -21.18 3.28 -15.71
C THR A 265 -22.59 3.07 -16.28
N GLU A 266 -22.72 2.34 -17.38
CA GLU A 266 -24.01 1.98 -17.98
C GLU A 266 -24.88 1.14 -17.06
N ARG A 267 -24.28 0.19 -16.33
CA ARG A 267 -25.00 -0.66 -15.39
C ARG A 267 -25.58 0.18 -14.25
N VAL A 268 -24.78 1.07 -13.65
CA VAL A 268 -25.25 1.95 -12.58
C VAL A 268 -26.35 2.89 -13.11
N SER A 269 -26.18 3.48 -14.29
CA SER A 269 -27.20 4.34 -14.91
C SER A 269 -28.51 3.59 -15.17
N ARG A 270 -28.45 2.33 -15.64
CA ARG A 270 -29.64 1.48 -15.82
C ARG A 270 -30.35 1.19 -14.50
N VAL A 271 -29.62 0.83 -13.46
CA VAL A 271 -30.20 0.54 -12.13
C VAL A 271 -30.79 1.81 -11.51
N ALA A 272 -30.12 2.95 -11.64
CA ALA A 272 -30.61 4.25 -11.18
C ALA A 272 -31.91 4.65 -11.90
N SER A 273 -31.99 4.43 -13.21
CA SER A 273 -33.16 4.78 -14.04
C SER A 273 -34.34 3.82 -13.84
N GLY A 274 -34.06 2.52 -13.75
CA GLY A 274 -35.06 1.46 -13.54
C GLY A 274 -35.60 1.38 -12.11
N GLY A 275 -34.89 1.95 -11.14
CA GLY A 275 -35.31 2.05 -9.74
C GLY A 275 -36.40 3.10 -9.47
N SER A 276 -36.74 3.96 -10.45
CA SER A 276 -37.75 5.03 -10.29
C SER A 276 -39.17 4.52 -9.93
N THR A 277 -39.47 3.23 -10.13
CA THR A 277 -40.68 2.55 -9.61
C THR A 277 -40.47 1.82 -8.27
N GLY A 278 -39.23 1.64 -7.82
CA GLY A 278 -38.86 0.96 -6.57
C GLY A 278 -38.36 1.86 -5.44
N PHE A 279 -38.01 3.12 -5.72
CA PHE A 279 -37.46 4.10 -4.76
C PHE A 279 -38.38 4.44 -3.57
N ARG A 280 -39.63 3.95 -3.55
CA ARG A 280 -40.62 4.22 -2.49
C ARG A 280 -40.77 3.14 -1.41
N LYS A 281 -40.10 1.99 -1.52
CA LYS A 281 -40.23 0.92 -0.51
C LYS A 281 -38.91 0.20 -0.28
N ARG A 282 -38.10 0.71 0.65
CA ARG A 282 -37.49 -0.08 1.73
C ARG A 282 -36.58 0.83 2.59
N PHE A 283 -37.09 1.07 3.79
CA PHE A 283 -36.46 1.62 5.00
C PHE A 283 -36.05 3.10 4.95
#